data_AF-A0A7D9IXP2-F1
#
_entry.id   AF-A0A7D9IXP2-F1
#
_cell.length_a   1.000
_cell.length_b   1.000
_cell.length_c   1.000
_cell.angle_alpha   90.00
_cell.angle_beta   90.00
_cell.angle_gamma   90.00
#
_symmetry.space_group_name_H-M   'P 1'
#
loop_
_entity.id
_entity.type
_entity.pdbx_description
1 polymer ?
#
loop_
_entity_poly.entity_id
_entity_poly.type
_entity_poly.pdbx_seq_one_letter_code
_entity_poly.pdbx_strand_id
1 'polypeptide(L)'
;MPEVTIRMHTSDKPWITPKIKAQIKARQKAYCRGDKPKYDQLCKKVSKLIRNAKQSFYHTEGRDLRQKDPAKWYKTVYTLLGAETNHNSLQTPSNEDLSKVAENLQTAFTNPWKDINVDLPDINEVNHLLKDTSPPLPSLGQVRPA
;
A
#
# COMPACT_ATOMS: atom_id res chain seq x y z
N MET A 1 7.45 7.12 45.27
CA MET A 1 7.77 6.16 44.18
C MET A 1 8.71 6.82 43.20
N PRO A 2 9.68 6.12 42.60
CA PRO A 2 10.51 6.71 41.55
C PRO A 2 9.67 6.89 40.27
N GLU A 3 9.68 8.10 39.73
CA GLU A 3 8.98 8.46 38.50
C GLU A 3 9.80 8.01 37.28
N VAL A 4 9.24 7.13 36.45
CA VAL A 4 9.93 6.57 35.28
C VAL A 4 9.39 7.23 34.02
N THR A 5 10.15 8.16 33.44
CA THR A 5 9.81 8.79 32.17
C THR A 5 10.28 7.93 30.99
N ILE A 6 9.38 7.71 30.02
CA ILE A 6 9.66 6.92 28.81
C ILE A 6 9.38 7.80 27.59
N ARG A 7 10.40 8.00 26.74
CA ARG A 7 10.26 8.77 25.48
C ARG A 7 9.44 7.98 24.44
N MET A 8 8.42 8.63 23.90
CA MET A 8 7.60 8.15 22.78
C MET A 8 7.95 8.96 21.53
N HIS A 9 8.01 8.30 20.37
CA HIS A 9 8.25 8.93 19.08
C HIS A 9 6.94 8.96 18.28
N THR A 10 6.74 9.98 17.45
CA THR A 10 5.52 10.14 16.65
C THR A 10 5.33 9.01 15.63
N SER A 11 6.42 8.50 15.05
CA SER A 11 6.42 7.32 14.16
C SER A 11 6.36 5.97 14.90
N ASP A 12 6.20 5.95 16.22
CA ASP A 12 5.92 4.68 16.91
C ASP A 12 4.55 4.17 16.47
N LYS A 13 4.43 2.84 16.35
CA LYS A 13 3.15 2.23 16.00
C LYS A 13 2.14 2.54 17.11
N PRO A 14 0.85 2.76 16.79
CA PRO A 14 -0.16 3.19 17.76
C PRO A 14 -0.37 2.18 18.90
N TRP A 15 -0.08 0.89 18.68
CA TRP A 15 -0.14 -0.14 19.72
C TRP A 15 1.11 -0.22 20.61
N ILE A 16 2.14 0.60 20.38
CA ILE A 16 3.33 0.65 21.25
C ILE A 16 3.04 1.55 22.43
N THR A 17 2.87 0.94 23.60
CA THR A 17 2.67 1.66 24.86
C THR A 17 3.98 1.85 25.61
N PRO A 18 4.05 2.82 26.55
CA PRO A 18 5.22 2.99 27.43
C PRO A 18 5.58 1.69 28.16
N LYS A 19 4.57 0.90 28.57
CA LYS A 19 4.75 -0.42 29.18
C LYS A 19 5.48 -1.39 28.25
N ILE A 20 5.12 -1.43 26.96
CA ILE A 20 5.80 -2.28 25.97
C ILE A 20 7.25 -1.83 25.77
N LYS A 21 7.50 -0.52 25.62
CA LYS A 21 8.86 0.03 25.52
C LYS A 21 9.72 -0.30 26.74
N ALA A 22 9.17 -0.21 27.94
CA ALA A 22 9.86 -0.59 29.17
C ALA A 22 10.29 -2.06 29.14
N GLN A 23 9.42 -2.97 28.70
CA GLN A 23 9.77 -4.40 28.58
C GLN A 23 10.79 -4.65 27.46
N ILE A 24 10.72 -3.94 26.33
CA ILE A 24 11.73 -4.00 25.27
C ILE A 24 13.10 -3.57 25.82
N LYS A 25 13.16 -2.48 26.57
CA LYS A 25 14.39 -1.99 27.22
C LYS A 25 14.91 -3.00 28.24
N ALA A 26 14.04 -3.61 29.04
CA ALA A 26 14.42 -4.66 29.98
C ALA A 26 15.00 -5.89 29.26
N ARG A 27 14.39 -6.30 28.14
CA ARG A 27 14.88 -7.39 27.29
C ARG A 27 16.27 -7.10 26.74
N GLN A 28 16.48 -5.90 26.19
CA GLN A 28 17.79 -5.46 25.69
C GLN A 28 18.83 -5.47 26.80
N LYS A 29 18.50 -4.98 28.00
CA LYS A 29 19.39 -5.06 29.17
C LYS A 29 19.75 -6.50 29.56
N ALA A 30 18.79 -7.43 29.54
CA ALA A 30 19.06 -8.84 29.83
C ALA A 30 20.00 -9.47 28.80
N TYR A 31 19.80 -9.15 27.51
CA TYR A 31 20.69 -9.56 26.43
C TYR A 31 22.13 -9.06 26.64
N CYS A 32 22.31 -7.75 26.88
CA CYS A 32 23.62 -7.16 27.11
C CYS A 32 24.34 -7.73 28.34
N ARG A 33 23.59 -8.25 29.32
CA ARG A 33 24.14 -8.88 30.54
C ARG A 33 24.45 -10.37 30.37
N GLY A 34 24.13 -10.98 29.23
CA GLY A 34 24.28 -12.42 29.02
C GLY A 34 23.27 -13.29 29.78
N ASP A 35 22.23 -12.69 30.38
CA ASP A 35 21.21 -13.40 31.14
C ASP A 35 20.17 -14.04 30.20
N LYS A 36 20.52 -15.22 29.68
CA LYS A 36 19.74 -15.96 28.69
C LYS A 36 18.33 -16.34 29.19
N PRO A 37 18.13 -16.91 30.39
CA PRO A 37 16.79 -17.25 30.89
C PRO A 37 15.87 -16.05 30.97
N LYS A 38 16.37 -14.93 31.51
CA LYS A 38 15.59 -13.69 31.63
C LYS A 38 15.31 -13.05 30.29
N TYR A 39 16.27 -13.09 29.37
CA TYR A 39 16.06 -12.65 27.99
C TYR A 39 14.92 -13.42 27.32
N ASP A 40 14.93 -14.75 27.38
CA ASP A 40 13.90 -15.59 26.74
C ASP A 40 12.52 -15.37 27.39
N GLN A 41 12.45 -15.20 28.71
CA GLN A 41 11.22 -14.83 29.42
C GLN A 41 10.68 -13.48 28.94
N LEU A 42 11.55 -12.47 28.82
CA LEU A 42 11.18 -11.13 28.37
C LEU A 42 10.77 -11.11 26.90
N CYS A 43 11.38 -11.94 26.05
CA CYS A 43 10.94 -12.15 24.67
C CYS A 43 9.47 -12.60 24.60
N LYS A 44 9.13 -13.67 25.32
CA LYS A 44 7.75 -14.19 25.38
C LYS A 44 6.78 -13.14 25.90
N LYS A 45 7.18 -12.41 26.94
CA LYS A 45 6.37 -11.34 27.55
C LYS A 45 6.12 -10.18 26.59
N VAL A 46 7.16 -9.69 25.92
CA VAL A 46 7.06 -8.62 24.92
C VAL A 46 6.16 -9.04 23.76
N SER A 47 6.34 -10.25 23.23
CA SER A 47 5.50 -10.77 22.14
C SER A 47 4.02 -10.86 22.56
N LYS A 48 3.73 -11.34 23.77
CA LYS A 48 2.36 -11.38 24.30
C LYS A 48 1.75 -9.99 24.44
N LEU A 49 2.50 -9.02 24.96
CA LEU A 49 2.03 -7.64 25.10
C LEU A 49 1.74 -6.99 23.73
N ILE A 50 2.62 -7.17 22.75
CA ILE A 50 2.42 -6.63 21.40
C ILE A 50 1.21 -7.28 20.74
N ARG A 51 1.05 -8.61 20.86
CA ARG A 51 -0.12 -9.32 20.32
C ARG A 51 -1.43 -8.77 20.88
N ASN A 52 -1.51 -8.61 22.21
CA ASN A 52 -2.71 -8.10 22.86
C ASN A 52 -2.98 -6.64 22.48
N ALA A 53 -1.94 -5.81 22.39
CA ALA A 53 -2.10 -4.41 22.00
C ALA A 53 -2.57 -4.26 20.55
N LYS A 54 -2.04 -5.07 19.62
CA LYS A 54 -2.54 -5.14 18.24
C LYS A 54 -4.00 -5.57 18.19
N GLN A 55 -4.36 -6.63 18.92
CA GLN A 55 -5.74 -7.12 18.95
C GLN A 55 -6.72 -6.05 19.47
N SER A 56 -6.35 -5.36 20.55
CA SER A 56 -7.14 -4.26 21.09
C SER A 56 -7.30 -3.14 20.08
N PHE A 57 -6.19 -2.71 19.46
CA PHE A 57 -6.21 -1.64 18.45
C PHE A 57 -7.13 -1.96 17.28
N TYR A 58 -7.02 -3.15 16.68
CA TYR A 58 -7.90 -3.52 15.56
C TYR A 58 -9.35 -3.70 15.97
N HIS A 59 -9.62 -4.10 17.21
CA HIS A 59 -10.98 -4.19 17.72
C HIS A 59 -11.61 -2.80 17.94
N THR A 60 -10.85 -1.82 18.44
CA THR A 60 -11.36 -0.47 18.74
C THR A 60 -11.35 0.44 17.52
N GLU A 61 -10.21 0.52 16.83
CA GLU A 61 -10.00 1.44 15.71
C GLU A 61 -10.34 0.80 14.37
N GLY A 62 -10.23 -0.53 14.23
CA GLY A 62 -10.29 -1.19 12.93
C GLY A 62 -11.67 -1.76 12.54
N ARG A 63 -12.50 -2.14 13.51
CA ARG A 63 -13.73 -2.93 13.23
C ARG A 63 -14.71 -2.18 12.34
N ASP A 64 -14.94 -0.90 12.61
CA ASP A 64 -15.97 -0.12 11.91
C ASP A 64 -15.42 0.96 10.98
N LEU A 65 -14.14 1.34 11.14
CA LEU A 65 -13.55 2.44 10.37
C LEU A 65 -13.61 2.18 8.86
N ARG A 66 -13.41 0.93 8.44
CA ARG A 66 -13.43 0.57 7.02
C ARG A 66 -14.78 0.87 6.36
N GLN A 67 -15.88 0.79 7.11
CA GLN A 67 -17.24 1.07 6.61
C GLN A 67 -17.68 2.50 6.88
N LYS A 68 -17.37 3.04 8.07
CA LYS A 68 -17.81 4.38 8.50
C LYS A 68 -16.96 5.51 7.91
N ASP A 69 -15.65 5.30 7.75
CA ASP A 69 -14.72 6.30 7.22
C ASP A 69 -13.53 5.60 6.51
N PRO A 70 -13.73 5.17 5.25
CA PRO A 70 -12.70 4.49 4.47
C PRO A 70 -11.43 5.33 4.30
N ALA A 71 -11.56 6.67 4.19
CA ALA A 71 -10.42 7.56 4.01
C ALA A 71 -9.50 7.54 5.24
N LYS A 72 -10.08 7.62 6.44
CA LYS A 72 -9.32 7.49 7.69
C LYS A 72 -8.73 6.09 7.87
N TRP A 73 -9.43 5.04 7.43
CA TRP A 73 -8.90 3.67 7.40
C TRP A 73 -7.62 3.58 6.56
N TYR A 74 -7.65 4.04 5.30
CA TYR A 74 -6.47 4.02 4.43
C TYR A 74 -5.32 4.87 4.99
N LYS A 75 -5.59 6.07 5.51
CA LYS A 75 -4.57 6.89 6.20
C LYS A 75 -3.91 6.13 7.34
N THR A 76 -4.72 5.45 8.16
CA THR A 76 -4.22 4.63 9.27
C THR A 76 -3.31 3.51 8.75
N VAL A 77 -3.70 2.81 7.68
CA VAL A 77 -2.87 1.76 7.06
C VAL A 77 -1.53 2.31 6.57
N TYR A 78 -1.51 3.47 5.90
CA TYR A 78 -0.26 4.10 5.45
C TYR A 78 0.66 4.49 6.62
N THR A 79 0.10 5.08 7.68
CA THR A 79 0.84 5.37 8.92
C THR A 79 1.41 4.10 9.57
N LEU A 80 0.66 2.98 9.55
CA LEU A 80 1.15 1.71 10.11
C LEU A 80 2.33 1.13 9.32
N LEU A 81 2.36 1.35 8.01
CA LEU A 81 3.43 0.91 7.12
C LEU A 81 4.64 1.84 7.18
N GLY A 82 4.56 2.98 7.89
CA GLY A 82 5.59 4.03 7.82
C GLY A 82 5.71 4.63 6.43
N ALA A 83 4.66 4.48 5.63
CA ALA A 83 4.52 5.04 4.30
C ALA A 83 3.62 6.27 4.36
N GLU A 84 3.66 7.03 5.47
CA GLU A 84 3.13 8.39 5.46
C GLU A 84 3.67 9.09 4.21
N THR A 85 2.78 9.37 3.27
CA THR A 85 3.10 10.23 2.15
C THR A 85 3.50 11.55 2.78
N ASN A 86 4.80 11.85 2.78
CA ASN A 86 5.25 13.21 2.93
C ASN A 86 4.59 13.97 1.76
N HIS A 87 3.39 14.49 1.98
CA HIS A 87 2.72 15.39 1.04
C HIS A 87 3.53 16.67 0.83
N ASN A 88 4.60 16.86 1.60
CA ASN A 88 5.63 17.84 1.35
C ASN A 88 6.39 17.46 0.08
N SER A 89 5.98 18.06 -1.03
CA SER A 89 6.60 18.02 -2.37
C SER A 89 6.13 16.90 -3.28
N LEU A 90 4.80 16.72 -3.43
CA LEU A 90 4.28 16.46 -4.77
C LEU A 90 4.44 17.77 -5.57
N GLN A 91 5.65 18.04 -6.06
CA GLN A 91 5.82 19.03 -7.11
C GLN A 91 5.03 18.52 -8.29
N THR A 92 3.99 19.25 -8.68
CA THR A 92 3.39 19.06 -10.00
C THR A 92 4.53 19.25 -11.00
N PRO A 93 4.91 18.22 -11.79
CA PRO A 93 5.96 18.36 -12.79
C PRO A 93 5.59 19.52 -13.72
N SER A 94 6.59 20.32 -14.11
CA SER A 94 6.36 21.43 -15.04
C SER A 94 5.80 20.89 -16.36
N ASN A 95 5.15 21.75 -17.13
CA ASN A 95 4.70 21.38 -18.47
C ASN A 95 5.87 20.88 -19.34
N GLU A 96 7.04 21.51 -19.21
CA GLU A 96 8.29 21.05 -19.84
C GLU A 96 8.70 19.63 -19.43
N ASP A 97 8.51 19.26 -18.17
CA ASP A 97 8.86 17.91 -17.68
C ASP A 97 7.90 16.87 -18.27
N LEU A 98 6.62 17.20 -18.37
CA LEU A 98 5.61 16.35 -19.01
C LEU A 98 5.87 16.18 -20.51
N SER A 99 6.25 17.26 -21.21
CA SER A 99 6.58 17.22 -22.63
C SER A 99 7.79 16.30 -22.90
N LYS A 100 8.85 16.40 -22.09
CA LYS A 100 10.02 15.53 -22.20
C LYS A 100 9.68 14.06 -21.98
N VAL A 101 8.81 13.77 -21.01
CA VAL A 101 8.36 12.39 -20.75
C VAL A 101 7.55 11.85 -21.94
N ALA A 102 6.67 12.66 -22.52
CA ALA A 102 5.89 12.28 -23.70
C ALA A 102 6.80 11.99 -24.92
N GLU A 103 7.79 12.83 -25.18
CA GLU A 103 8.77 12.64 -26.26
C GLU A 103 9.61 11.38 -26.05
N ASN A 104 10.05 11.12 -24.82
CA ASN A 104 10.81 9.92 -24.48
C ASN A 104 9.99 8.65 -24.69
N LEU A 105 8.71 8.67 -24.27
CA LEU A 105 7.80 7.55 -24.50
C LEU A 105 7.58 7.32 -25.99
N GLN A 106 7.26 8.37 -26.75
CA GLN A 106 7.04 8.27 -28.19
C GLN A 106 8.27 7.70 -28.90
N THR A 107 9.47 8.14 -28.50
CA THR A 107 10.74 7.63 -29.04
C THR A 107 10.95 6.16 -28.70
N ALA A 108 10.69 5.75 -27.46
CA ALA A 108 10.81 4.36 -27.03
C ALA A 108 9.85 3.43 -27.79
N PHE A 109 8.62 3.89 -28.05
CA PHE A 109 7.63 3.13 -28.80
C PHE A 109 7.91 3.07 -30.29
N THR A 110 8.51 4.11 -30.89
CA THR A 110 8.74 4.18 -32.34
C THR A 110 10.09 3.63 -32.77
N ASN A 111 11.13 3.71 -31.94
CA ASN A 111 12.47 3.24 -32.26
C ASN A 111 12.52 1.78 -32.75
N PRO A 112 11.84 0.80 -32.13
CA PRO A 112 11.85 -0.59 -32.60
C PRO A 112 11.21 -0.80 -33.98
N TRP A 113 10.43 0.16 -34.46
CA TRP A 113 9.68 0.08 -35.72
C TRP A 113 10.33 0.88 -36.85
N LYS A 114 11.42 1.62 -36.58
CA LYS A 114 12.12 2.43 -37.60
C LYS A 114 12.81 1.57 -38.66
N ASP A 115 13.20 0.35 -38.31
CA ASP A 115 13.88 -0.58 -39.21
C ASP A 115 12.92 -1.54 -39.92
N ILE A 116 11.62 -1.49 -39.59
CA ILE A 116 10.60 -2.33 -40.20
C ILE A 116 10.03 -1.60 -41.42
N ASN A 117 10.57 -1.92 -42.59
CA ASN A 117 9.94 -1.54 -43.85
C ASN A 117 8.78 -2.51 -44.10
N VAL A 118 7.61 -2.20 -43.53
CA VAL A 118 6.38 -2.95 -43.81
C VAL A 118 5.94 -2.57 -45.22
N ASP A 119 5.95 -3.52 -46.16
CA ASP A 119 5.10 -3.40 -47.35
C ASP A 119 3.66 -3.34 -46.83
N LEU A 120 3.13 -2.12 -46.69
CA LEU A 120 1.77 -1.91 -46.19
C LEU A 120 0.82 -2.63 -47.16
N PRO A 121 0.01 -3.59 -46.69
CA PRO A 121 -1.03 -4.15 -47.54
C PRO A 121 -2.00 -3.02 -47.93
N ASP A 122 -2.47 -3.06 -49.18
CA ASP A 122 -3.43 -2.06 -49.66
C ASP A 122 -4.63 -2.03 -48.71
N ILE A 123 -4.97 -0.84 -48.22
CA ILE A 123 -6.07 -0.60 -47.28
C ILE A 123 -7.39 -1.14 -47.85
N ASN A 124 -7.51 -1.22 -49.18
CA ASN A 124 -8.67 -1.84 -49.84
C ASN A 124 -8.78 -3.36 -49.59
N GLU A 125 -7.67 -4.07 -49.45
CA GLU A 125 -7.66 -5.52 -49.19
C GLU A 125 -8.09 -5.84 -47.76
N VAL A 126 -7.72 -5.03 -46.77
CA VAL A 126 -8.02 -5.28 -45.34
C VAL A 126 -9.28 -4.58 -44.82
N ASN A 127 -9.91 -3.72 -45.63
CA ASN A 127 -11.11 -2.96 -45.26
C ASN A 127 -12.30 -3.83 -44.83
N HIS A 128 -12.38 -5.06 -45.35
CA HIS A 128 -13.42 -6.02 -44.95
C HIS A 128 -13.22 -6.58 -43.54
N LEU A 129 -12.00 -6.57 -43.00
CA LEU A 129 -11.66 -7.04 -41.65
C LEU A 129 -11.88 -5.96 -40.57
N LEU A 130 -11.94 -4.69 -40.98
CA LEU A 130 -12.14 -3.53 -40.10
C LEU A 130 -13.62 -3.14 -39.97
N LYS A 131 -14.53 -3.86 -40.62
CA LYS A 131 -15.97 -3.64 -40.43
C LYS A 131 -16.34 -4.10 -39.03
N ASP A 132 -16.62 -3.14 -38.16
CA ASP A 132 -17.17 -3.35 -36.82
C ASP A 132 -18.61 -3.88 -36.95
N THR A 133 -18.76 -5.16 -37.29
CA THR A 133 -20.06 -5.84 -37.22
C THR A 133 -20.40 -6.01 -35.76
N SER A 134 -21.42 -5.29 -35.29
CA SER A 134 -21.94 -5.46 -33.94
C SER A 134 -22.27 -6.94 -33.70
N PRO A 135 -21.79 -7.52 -32.58
CA PRO A 135 -22.08 -8.91 -32.27
C PRO A 135 -23.60 -9.12 -32.22
N PRO A 136 -24.12 -10.25 -32.72
CA PRO A 136 -25.55 -10.52 -32.70
C PRO A 136 -26.06 -10.49 -31.26
N LEU A 137 -27.11 -9.71 -31.03
CA LEU A 137 -27.72 -9.62 -29.70
C LEU A 137 -28.23 -11.01 -29.29
N PRO A 138 -27.96 -11.46 -28.05
CA PRO A 138 -28.51 -12.71 -27.56
C PRO A 138 -30.04 -12.64 -27.54
N SER A 139 -30.70 -13.70 -28.02
CA SER A 139 -32.15 -13.85 -27.96
C SER A 139 -32.59 -13.89 -26.49
N LEU A 140 -33.04 -12.75 -25.96
CA LEU A 140 -33.73 -12.67 -24.70
C LEU A 140 -35.12 -13.29 -24.88
N GLY A 141 -35.19 -14.60 -24.67
CA GLY A 141 -36.46 -15.30 -24.50
C GLY A 141 -37.28 -14.58 -23.43
N GLN A 142 -38.47 -14.14 -23.81
CA GLN A 142 -39.39 -13.39 -22.96
C GLN A 142 -39.65 -14.15 -21.65
N VAL A 143 -39.17 -13.63 -20.53
CA VAL A 143 -39.61 -14.08 -19.20
C VAL A 143 -41.05 -13.58 -19.04
N ARG A 144 -42.02 -14.49 -19.01
CA ARG A 144 -43.42 -14.16 -18.69
C ARG A 144 -43.48 -13.72 -17.21
N PRO A 145 -44.08 -12.57 -16.89
CA PRO A 145 -44.33 -12.19 -15.51
C PRO A 145 -45.35 -13.15 -14.87
N ALA A 146 -45.13 -13.42 -13.58
CA ALA A 146 -45.95 -14.28 -12.72
C ALA A 146 -47.33 -13.67 -12.44
#